data_AF-A0A2N8M690-F1
#
_entry.id   AF-A0A2N8M690-F1
#
_cell.length_a   1.000
_cell.length_b   1.000
_cell.length_c   1.000
_cell.angle_alpha   90.00
_cell.angle_beta   90.00
_cell.angle_gamma   90.00
#
_symmetry.space_group_name_H-M   'P 1'
#
loop_
_entity.id
_entity.type
_entity.pdbx_description
1 polymer ?
#
loop_
_entity_poly.entity_id
_entity_poly.type
_entity_poly.pdbx_seq_one_letter_code
_entity_poly.pdbx_strand_id
1 'polypeptide(L)'
;MDGRSQTAMRFRDLVEGMENDLGGSDRLSEGQRQLIRRAATLSIMSESVEADFIRNLAFDSEAYGVLCDRLGRCLQRLGLERKPRDLTPSLQSYLQAKAAP
;
A
#
# COMPACT_ATOMS: atom_id res chain seq x y z
N MET A 1 -4.64 -21.95 -15.31
CA MET A 1 -5.54 -21.13 -14.47
C MET A 1 -6.27 -20.19 -15.39
N ASP A 2 -7.58 -20.32 -15.52
CA ASP A 2 -8.37 -19.41 -16.35
C ASP A 2 -8.31 -17.99 -15.76
N GLY A 3 -7.85 -17.03 -16.56
CA GLY A 3 -7.72 -15.61 -16.18
C GLY A 3 -9.06 -14.90 -15.95
N ARG A 4 -10.13 -15.64 -15.66
CA ARG A 4 -11.50 -15.18 -15.43
C ARG A 4 -11.94 -15.28 -13.96
N SER A 5 -11.11 -15.82 -13.06
CA SER A 5 -11.44 -15.77 -11.63
C SER A 5 -11.45 -14.33 -11.13
N GLN A 6 -12.28 -14.04 -10.13
CA GLN A 6 -12.34 -12.71 -9.50
C GLN A 6 -10.95 -12.24 -9.04
N THR A 7 -10.16 -13.17 -8.48
CA THR A 7 -8.77 -12.92 -8.07
C THR A 7 -7.87 -12.57 -9.27
N ALA A 8 -8.01 -13.24 -10.41
CA ALA A 8 -7.22 -12.93 -11.61
C ALA A 8 -7.60 -11.58 -12.23
N MET A 9 -8.87 -11.16 -12.14
CA MET A 9 -9.29 -9.81 -12.52
C MET A 9 -8.69 -8.78 -11.57
N ARG A 10 -8.87 -8.96 -10.26
CA ARG A 10 -8.32 -8.07 -9.23
C ARG A 10 -6.80 -7.90 -9.34
N PHE A 11 -6.08 -8.99 -9.62
CA PHE A 11 -4.64 -8.94 -9.84
C PHE A 11 -4.26 -8.07 -11.03
N ARG A 12 -4.98 -8.20 -12.15
CA ARG A 12 -4.74 -7.37 -13.34
C ARG A 12 -5.05 -5.90 -13.06
N ASP A 13 -6.16 -5.61 -12.39
CA ASP A 13 -6.54 -4.23 -12.03
C ASP A 13 -5.46 -3.55 -11.16
N LEU A 14 -4.92 -4.28 -10.17
CA LEU A 14 -3.85 -3.78 -9.30
C LEU A 14 -2.54 -3.55 -10.07
N VAL A 15 -2.16 -4.49 -10.95
CA VAL A 15 -0.97 -4.34 -11.79
C VAL A 15 -1.12 -3.12 -12.69
N GLU A 16 -2.22 -3.03 -13.44
CA GLU A 16 -2.49 -1.91 -14.36
C GLU A 16 -2.51 -0.58 -13.63
N GLY A 17 -3.17 -0.50 -12.47
CA GLY A 17 -3.18 0.71 -11.64
C GLY A 17 -1.78 1.17 -11.24
N MET A 18 -0.95 0.26 -10.73
CA MET A 18 0.44 0.59 -10.34
C MET A 18 1.33 0.91 -11.55
N GLU A 19 1.12 0.28 -12.70
CA GLU A 19 1.84 0.64 -13.93
C GLU A 19 1.48 2.06 -14.39
N ASN A 20 0.19 2.42 -14.30
CA ASN A 20 -0.29 3.76 -14.64
C ASN A 20 0.23 4.83 -13.68
N ASP A 21 0.28 4.55 -12.37
CA ASP A 21 0.85 5.44 -11.35
C ASP A 21 2.33 5.78 -11.63
N LEU A 22 3.04 4.87 -12.31
CA LEU A 22 4.45 5.01 -12.67
C LEU A 22 4.66 5.50 -14.11
N GLY A 23 3.61 6.00 -14.75
CA GLY A 23 3.68 6.63 -16.06
C GLY A 23 3.44 5.71 -17.25
N GLY A 24 2.92 4.51 -17.01
CA GLY A 24 2.54 3.56 -18.06
C GLY A 24 3.48 2.37 -18.18
N SER A 25 2.94 1.25 -18.65
CA SER A 25 3.65 -0.02 -18.70
C SER A 25 4.89 0.02 -19.60
N ASP A 26 4.90 0.77 -20.69
CA ASP A 26 6.01 0.91 -21.63
C ASP A 26 7.25 1.61 -21.03
N ARG A 27 7.08 2.33 -19.91
CA ARG A 27 8.14 3.13 -19.26
C ARG A 27 8.83 2.41 -18.11
N LEU A 28 8.41 1.19 -17.81
CA LEU A 28 8.90 0.43 -16.66
C LEU A 28 10.07 -0.48 -17.01
N SER A 29 11.09 -0.44 -16.17
CA SER A 29 12.12 -1.48 -16.13
C SER A 29 11.52 -2.83 -15.71
N GLU A 30 12.17 -3.92 -16.12
CA GLU A 30 11.76 -5.27 -15.68
C GLU A 30 11.78 -5.44 -14.15
N GLY A 31 12.70 -4.75 -13.45
CA GLY A 31 12.72 -4.75 -11.99
C GLY A 31 11.46 -4.13 -11.39
N GLN A 32 10.99 -3.01 -11.94
CA GLN A 32 9.74 -2.38 -11.51
C GLN A 32 8.54 -3.27 -11.80
N ARG A 33 8.44 -3.87 -13.00
CA ARG A 33 7.37 -4.82 -13.32
C ARG A 33 7.34 -6.00 -12.35
N GLN A 34 8.52 -6.51 -11.99
CA GLN A 34 8.63 -7.58 -11.02
C GLN A 34 8.11 -7.15 -9.66
N LEU A 35 8.50 -5.97 -9.15
CA LEU A 35 8.01 -5.43 -7.89
C LEU A 35 6.50 -5.19 -7.88
N ILE A 36 5.95 -4.63 -8.97
CA ILE A 36 4.50 -4.42 -9.14
C ILE A 36 3.74 -5.75 -9.01
N ARG A 37 4.21 -6.82 -9.67
CA ARG A 37 3.58 -8.14 -9.53
C ARG A 37 3.60 -8.66 -8.08
N ARG A 38 4.68 -8.45 -7.32
CA ARG A 38 4.74 -8.84 -5.90
C ARG A 38 3.82 -7.98 -5.05
N ALA A 39 3.78 -6.68 -5.30
CA ALA A 39 2.87 -5.76 -4.61
C ALA A 39 1.42 -6.18 -4.83
N ALA A 40 1.02 -6.48 -6.07
CA ALA A 40 -0.34 -6.94 -6.40
C ALA A 40 -0.68 -8.27 -5.70
N THR A 41 0.26 -9.23 -5.68
CA THR A 41 0.07 -10.49 -4.93
C THR A 41 -0.11 -10.24 -3.43
N LEU A 42 0.74 -9.41 -2.83
CA LEU A 42 0.67 -9.09 -1.40
C LEU A 42 -0.64 -8.35 -1.05
N SER A 43 -1.09 -7.43 -1.90
CA SER A 43 -2.40 -6.77 -1.75
C SER A 43 -3.55 -7.76 -1.76
N ILE A 44 -3.59 -8.71 -2.70
CA ILE A 44 -4.65 -9.74 -2.74
C ILE A 44 -4.62 -10.64 -1.49
N MET A 45 -3.42 -11.00 -1.03
CA MET A 45 -3.28 -11.79 0.20
C MET A 45 -3.80 -11.00 1.41
N SER A 46 -3.46 -9.72 1.53
CA SER A 46 -4.01 -8.82 2.55
C SER A 46 -5.52 -8.72 2.46
N GLU A 47 -6.08 -8.48 1.27
CA GLU A 47 -7.53 -8.40 1.04
C GLU A 47 -8.25 -9.69 1.48
N SER A 48 -7.65 -10.86 1.25
CA SER A 48 -8.21 -12.14 1.70
C SER A 48 -8.28 -12.22 3.23
N VAL A 49 -7.20 -11.85 3.92
CA VAL A 49 -7.12 -11.89 5.38
C VAL A 49 -8.05 -10.84 6.02
N GLU A 50 -8.13 -9.65 5.42
CA GLU A 50 -9.07 -8.59 5.82
C GLU A 50 -10.53 -9.04 5.66
N ALA A 51 -10.85 -9.75 4.57
CA ALA A 51 -12.20 -10.25 4.33
C ALA A 51 -12.62 -11.30 5.38
N ASP A 52 -11.69 -12.13 5.84
CA ASP A 52 -11.95 -13.06 6.95
C ASP A 52 -12.15 -12.34 8.27
N PHE A 53 -11.32 -11.32 8.56
CA PHE A 53 -11.49 -10.47 9.74
C PHE A 53 -12.87 -9.77 9.78
N ILE A 54 -13.31 -9.20 8.65
CA ILE A 54 -14.63 -8.54 8.52
C ILE A 54 -15.78 -9.53 8.81
N ARG A 55 -15.59 -10.81 8.49
CA ARG A 55 -16.57 -11.88 8.74
C ARG A 55 -16.51 -12.43 10.17
N ASN A 56 -15.69 -11.86 11.05
CA ASN A 56 -15.42 -12.37 12.40
C ASN A 56 -14.85 -13.80 12.40
N LEU A 57 -14.07 -14.16 11.38
CA LEU A 57 -13.33 -15.42 11.32
C LEU A 57 -11.96 -15.29 12.01
N ALA A 58 -11.25 -16.42 12.14
CA ALA A 58 -9.91 -16.44 12.70
C ALA A 58 -8.97 -15.50 11.93
N PHE A 59 -8.26 -14.66 12.66
CA PHE A 59 -7.37 -13.64 12.11
C PHE A 59 -6.01 -13.72 12.80
N ASP A 60 -4.98 -13.94 11.99
CA ASP A 60 -3.59 -13.91 12.44
C ASP A 60 -3.01 -12.52 12.18
N SER A 61 -2.96 -11.70 13.22
CA SER A 61 -2.46 -10.32 13.16
C SER A 61 -0.96 -10.24 12.88
N GLU A 62 -0.19 -11.24 13.27
CA GLU A 62 1.25 -11.29 13.04
C GLU A 62 1.53 -11.59 11.56
N ALA A 63 0.89 -12.61 11.01
CA ALA A 63 0.97 -12.92 9.59
C ALA A 63 0.51 -11.73 8.74
N TYR A 64 -0.58 -11.07 9.13
CA TYR A 64 -1.08 -9.87 8.45
C TYR A 64 -0.07 -8.71 8.51
N GLY A 65 0.54 -8.45 9.68
CA GLY A 65 1.58 -7.44 9.83
C GLY A 65 2.77 -7.66 8.89
N VAL A 66 3.19 -8.92 8.73
CA VAL A 66 4.27 -9.30 7.81
C VAL A 66 3.89 -9.01 6.34
N LEU A 67 2.64 -9.22 5.94
CA LEU A 67 2.16 -8.88 4.59
C LEU A 67 2.21 -7.37 4.36
N CYS A 68 1.68 -6.58 5.30
CA CYS A 68 1.68 -5.11 5.25
C CYS A 68 3.09 -4.54 5.13
N ASP A 69 4.03 -5.05 5.93
CA ASP A 69 5.43 -4.64 5.89
C ASP A 69 6.10 -4.94 4.55
N ARG A 70 5.85 -6.13 4.00
CA ARG A 70 6.40 -6.54 2.70
C ARG A 70 5.79 -5.71 1.56
N LEU A 71 4.49 -5.43 1.63
CA LEU A 71 3.79 -4.60 0.66
C LEU A 71 4.34 -3.17 0.69
N GLY A 72 4.42 -2.56 1.87
CA GLY A 72 4.97 -1.21 2.06
C GLY A 72 6.40 -1.09 1.51
N ARG A 73 7.24 -2.10 1.72
CA ARG A 73 8.59 -2.18 1.16
C ARG A 73 8.62 -2.27 -0.37
N CYS A 74 7.65 -2.91 -1.00
CA CYS A 74 7.55 -2.94 -2.47
C CYS A 74 7.13 -1.56 -2.99
N LEU A 75 6.11 -0.96 -2.39
CA LEU A 75 5.58 0.35 -2.79
C LEU A 75 6.63 1.47 -2.62
N GLN A 76 7.37 1.47 -1.51
CA GLN A 76 8.47 2.43 -1.29
C GLN A 76 9.55 2.31 -2.38
N ARG A 77 9.93 1.09 -2.78
CA ARG A 77 10.89 0.87 -3.88
C ARG A 77 10.37 1.33 -5.23
N LEU A 78 9.05 1.36 -5.41
CA LEU A 78 8.39 1.89 -6.60
C LEU A 78 8.24 3.42 -6.56
N GLY A 79 8.60 4.08 -5.45
CA GLY A 79 8.55 5.54 -5.34
C GLY A 79 7.40 6.07 -4.50
N LEU A 80 6.73 5.22 -3.70
CA LEU A 80 5.81 5.72 -2.67
C LEU A 80 6.60 6.51 -1.62
N GLU A 81 6.39 7.83 -1.61
CA GLU A 81 7.05 8.73 -0.68
C GLU A 81 6.25 8.90 0.62
N ARG A 82 6.96 8.80 1.76
CA ARG A 82 6.39 9.21 3.05
C ARG A 82 6.26 10.73 3.06
N LYS A 83 5.02 11.24 3.15
CA LYS A 83 4.74 12.67 3.36
C LYS A 83 4.65 12.96 4.87
N PRO A 84 5.70 13.51 5.52
CA PRO A 84 5.61 13.86 6.93
C PRO A 84 4.57 14.96 7.12
N ARG A 85 3.79 14.86 8.19
CA ARG A 85 2.93 15.95 8.63
C ARG A 85 3.82 17.10 9.11
N ASP A 86 3.61 18.31 8.58
CA ASP A 86 4.26 19.50 9.11
C ASP A 86 3.70 19.77 10.52
N LEU A 87 4.58 19.72 11.51
CA LEU A 87 4.28 19.96 12.91
C LEU A 87 4.85 21.30 13.38
N THR A 88 5.35 22.13 12.47
CA THR A 88 5.83 23.47 12.79
C THR A 88 4.69 24.27 13.42
N PRO A 89 4.81 24.68 14.69
CA PRO A 89 3.79 25.50 15.31
C PRO A 89 3.69 26.82 14.55
N SER A 90 2.47 27.23 14.23
CA SER A 90 2.24 28.62 13.80
C SER A 90 2.71 29.56 14.92
N LEU A 91 3.14 30.76 14.54
CA LEU A 91 3.50 31.79 15.51
C LEU A 91 2.35 32.04 16.51
N GLN A 92 1.11 32.06 16.02
CA GLN A 92 -0.10 32.19 16.84
C GLN A 92 -0.20 31.07 17.90
N SER A 93 -0.05 29.80 17.48
CA SER A 93 -0.10 28.66 18.39
C SER A 93 1.07 28.63 19.38
N TYR A 94 2.26 29.08 18.95
CA TYR A 94 3.42 29.19 19.81
C TYR A 94 3.21 30.27 20.90
N LEU A 95 2.68 31.43 20.51
CA LEU A 95 2.37 32.52 21.44
C LEU A 95 1.26 32.13 22.43
N GLN A 96 0.21 31.44 21.98
CA GLN A 96 -0.86 30.92 22.84
C GLN A 96 -0.33 29.87 23.84
N ALA A 97 0.50 28.94 23.37
CA ALA A 97 1.13 27.94 24.24
C ALA A 97 2.06 28.58 25.29
N LYS A 98 2.76 29.67 24.93
CA LYS A 98 3.63 30.41 25.85
C LYS A 98 2.88 31.30 26.83
N ALA A 99 1.68 31.77 26.46
CA ALA A 99 0.84 32.63 27.30
C ALA A 99 -0.07 31.86 28.27
N ALA A 100 -0.15 30.53 28.13
CA ALA A 100 -0.84 29.67 29.10
C ALA A 100 -0.01 29.60 30.41
N PRO A 101 -0.62 29.88 31.59
CA PRO A 101 0.05 29.85 32.88
C PRO A 101 0.38 28.43 33.38
#